data_AF-A0A7C4NP71-F1
#
_entry.id   AF-A0A7C4NP71-F1
#
_cell.length_a   1.000
_cell.length_b   1.000
_cell.length_c   1.000
_cell.angle_alpha   90.00
_cell.angle_beta   90.00
_cell.angle_gamma   90.00
#
_symmetry.space_group_name_H-M   'P 1'
#
loop_
_entity.id
_entity.type
_entity.pdbx_description
1 polymer ?
#
loop_
_entity_poly.entity_id
_entity_poly.type
_entity_poly.pdbx_seq_one_letter_code
_entity_poly.pdbx_strand_id
1 'polypeptide(L)'
;MSEDIIDLSRRHVFGTWRIQKTWKPVNIVSAEGCYFTDSNGRRYLDFSSQLICINIGHGNKNIIDAIYQYMKRLQYLSPAFTCDVRAELSRMLLEIMPNNIVKFFYSTSG
;
A
#
# COMPACT_ATOMS: atom_id res chain seq x y z
N MET A 1 17.18 -14.56 19.53
CA MET A 1 15.91 -14.50 20.28
C MET A 1 15.05 -13.43 19.63
N SER A 2 14.15 -13.81 18.72
CA SER A 2 13.15 -12.87 18.19
C SER A 2 12.19 -12.53 19.32
N GLU A 3 12.13 -11.27 19.74
CA GLU A 3 11.00 -10.81 20.53
C GLU A 3 9.70 -11.14 19.77
N ASP A 4 8.66 -11.52 20.51
CA ASP A 4 7.33 -11.74 19.94
C ASP A 4 6.83 -10.41 19.35
N ILE A 5 6.79 -10.33 18.01
CA ILE A 5 6.35 -9.16 17.23
C ILE A 5 4.98 -8.64 17.72
N ILE A 6 4.11 -9.54 18.20
CA ILE A 6 2.79 -9.19 18.72
C ILE A 6 2.91 -8.39 20.01
N ASP A 7 3.79 -8.81 20.93
CA ASP A 7 4.00 -8.12 22.20
C ASP A 7 4.68 -6.76 22.02
N LEU A 8 5.68 -6.69 21.13
CA LEU A 8 6.32 -5.43 20.75
C LEU A 8 5.30 -4.43 20.21
N SER A 9 4.45 -4.87 19.26
CA SER A 9 3.42 -4.03 18.68
C SER A 9 2.43 -3.55 19.75
N ARG A 10 1.97 -4.45 20.63
CA ARG A 10 1.03 -4.11 21.70
C ARG A 10 1.59 -3.08 22.69
N ARG A 11 2.90 -3.11 22.96
CA ARG A 11 3.55 -2.18 23.90
C ARG A 11 3.89 -0.82 23.30
N HIS A 12 4.21 -0.79 22.00
CA HIS A 12 4.89 0.36 21.40
C HIS A 12 4.19 0.97 20.18
N VAL A 13 3.08 0.39 19.71
CA VAL A 13 2.31 0.89 18.57
C VAL A 13 0.88 1.19 19.00
N PHE A 14 0.31 2.29 18.51
CA PHE A 14 -1.12 2.57 18.70
C PHE A 14 -1.96 1.72 17.74
N GLY A 15 -2.86 0.90 18.29
CA GLY A 15 -3.89 0.22 17.50
C GLY A 15 -4.94 1.22 17.03
N THR A 16 -5.06 1.43 15.72
CA THR A 16 -6.07 2.34 15.16
C THR A 16 -7.47 1.75 15.31
N TRP A 17 -8.45 2.55 15.73
CA TRP A 17 -9.86 2.15 15.89
C TRP A 17 -10.09 0.97 16.86
N ARG A 18 -9.29 0.90 17.93
CA ARG A 18 -9.31 -0.18 18.93
C ARG A 18 -9.04 0.33 20.35
N ILE A 19 -9.48 -0.44 21.36
CA ILE A 19 -9.12 -0.25 22.76
C ILE A 19 -7.72 -0.84 23.00
N GLN A 20 -6.77 -0.03 23.44
CA GLN A 20 -5.36 -0.44 23.55
C GLN A 20 -5.14 -1.60 24.53
N LYS A 21 -5.82 -1.57 25.69
CA LYS A 21 -5.62 -2.56 26.77
C LYS A 21 -5.88 -4.00 26.35
N THR A 22 -6.85 -4.21 25.45
CA THR A 22 -7.31 -5.55 25.02
C THR A 22 -6.87 -5.92 23.62
N TRP A 23 -6.11 -5.04 22.95
CA TRP A 23 -5.68 -5.28 21.59
C TRP A 23 -4.62 -6.39 21.53
N LYS A 24 -4.92 -7.41 20.73
CA LYS A 24 -4.01 -8.52 20.38
C LYS A 24 -3.90 -8.56 18.87
N PRO A 25 -2.88 -7.91 18.27
CA PRO A 25 -2.73 -7.92 16.82
C PRO A 25 -2.40 -9.32 16.30
N VAL A 26 -2.84 -9.62 15.08
CA VAL A 26 -2.44 -10.83 14.34
C VAL A 26 -1.26 -10.47 13.46
N ASN A 27 -0.19 -11.26 13.54
CA ASN A 27 1.00 -11.06 12.71
C ASN A 27 0.78 -11.65 11.31
N ILE A 28 0.59 -10.80 10.30
CA ILE A 28 0.47 -11.21 8.89
C ILE A 28 1.85 -11.25 8.26
N VAL A 29 2.20 -12.39 7.63
CA VAL A 29 3.57 -12.66 7.15
C VAL A 29 3.68 -12.72 5.62
N SER A 30 2.57 -12.94 4.91
CA SER A 30 2.55 -12.94 3.45
C SER A 30 1.18 -12.61 2.89
N ALA A 31 1.14 -12.16 1.64
CA ALA A 31 -0.09 -11.96 0.90
C ALA A 31 0.14 -12.15 -0.61
N GLU A 32 -0.80 -12.81 -1.28
CA GLU A 32 -0.74 -13.11 -2.71
C GLU A 32 -2.16 -13.20 -3.28
N GLY A 33 -2.41 -12.50 -4.38
CA GLY A 33 -3.72 -12.45 -5.01
C GLY A 33 -4.78 -11.90 -4.05
N CYS A 34 -5.82 -12.68 -3.79
CA CYS A 34 -6.88 -12.33 -2.84
C CYS A 34 -6.69 -12.94 -1.44
N TYR A 35 -5.50 -13.44 -1.11
CA TYR A 35 -5.22 -14.07 0.19
C TYR A 35 -4.12 -13.36 0.97
N PHE A 36 -4.20 -13.42 2.29
CA PHE A 36 -3.09 -13.15 3.20
C PHE A 36 -2.95 -14.27 4.24
N THR A 37 -1.75 -14.45 4.79
CA THR A 37 -1.39 -15.56 5.68
C THR A 37 -0.79 -15.02 6.97
N ASP A 38 -1.24 -15.53 8.12
CA ASP A 38 -0.65 -15.19 9.41
C ASP A 38 0.58 -16.06 9.77
N SER A 39 1.29 -15.67 10.82
CA SER A 39 2.48 -16.39 11.31
C SER A 39 2.19 -17.80 11.83
N ASN A 40 0.93 -18.18 12.01
CA ASN A 40 0.51 -19.54 12.37
C ASN A 40 0.14 -20.38 11.14
N GLY A 41 0.30 -19.83 9.93
CA GLY A 41 -0.01 -20.50 8.66
C GLY A 41 -1.48 -20.43 8.26
N ARG A 42 -2.34 -19.72 9.00
CA ARG A 42 -3.76 -19.57 8.62
C ARG A 42 -3.86 -18.59 7.46
N ARG A 43 -4.54 -19.04 6.39
CA ARG A 43 -4.86 -18.22 5.21
C ARG A 43 -6.24 -17.59 5.35
N TYR A 44 -6.33 -16.33 4.94
CA TYR A 44 -7.54 -15.51 4.96
C TYR A 44 -7.86 -15.08 3.53
N LEU A 45 -9.10 -15.27 3.09
CA LEU A 45 -9.62 -14.68 1.85
C LEU A 45 -10.02 -13.23 2.12
N ASP A 46 -9.41 -12.30 1.39
CA ASP A 46 -9.61 -10.85 1.52
C ASP A 46 -10.81 -10.39 0.68
N PHE A 47 -11.98 -10.35 1.32
CA PHE A 47 -13.20 -9.82 0.71
C PHE A 47 -13.30 -8.29 0.74
N SER A 48 -12.31 -7.58 1.31
CA SER A 48 -12.37 -6.11 1.46
C SER A 48 -11.27 -5.37 0.70
N SER A 49 -10.35 -6.08 0.04
CA SER A 49 -9.11 -5.51 -0.50
C SER A 49 -8.40 -4.66 0.56
N GLN A 50 -8.33 -5.19 1.78
CA GLN A 50 -7.98 -4.48 3.02
C GLN A 50 -8.92 -3.29 3.27
N LEU A 51 -8.40 -2.06 3.22
CA LEU A 51 -9.18 -0.84 3.34
C LEU A 51 -9.59 -0.34 1.94
N ILE A 52 -10.12 -1.25 1.10
CA ILE A 52 -10.68 -0.95 -0.23
C ILE A 52 -9.62 -0.34 -1.18
N CYS A 53 -8.37 -0.80 -1.10
CA CYS A 53 -7.26 -0.21 -1.87
C CYS A 53 -6.35 -1.21 -2.59
N ILE A 54 -6.46 -2.51 -2.29
CA ILE A 54 -5.72 -3.58 -2.98
C ILE A 54 -6.54 -4.10 -4.17
N ASN A 55 -6.82 -3.23 -5.14
CA ASN A 55 -7.78 -3.51 -6.21
C ASN A 55 -7.30 -4.55 -7.22
N ILE A 56 -5.97 -4.68 -7.41
CA ILE A 56 -5.37 -5.65 -8.35
C ILE A 56 -4.67 -6.82 -7.64
N GLY A 57 -5.03 -7.07 -6.38
CA GLY A 57 -4.50 -8.15 -5.56
C GLY A 57 -3.12 -7.86 -4.93
N HIS A 58 -2.81 -8.65 -3.90
CA HIS A 58 -1.54 -8.61 -3.19
C HIS A 58 -0.42 -9.23 -4.04
N GLY A 59 0.81 -8.73 -3.91
CA GLY A 59 1.99 -9.33 -4.54
C GLY A 59 2.05 -9.19 -6.06
N ASN A 60 1.39 -8.18 -6.65
CA ASN A 60 1.39 -7.97 -8.10
C ASN A 60 2.82 -7.73 -8.63
N LYS A 61 3.37 -8.71 -9.36
CA LYS A 61 4.75 -8.68 -9.86
C LYS A 61 5.03 -7.48 -10.78
N ASN A 62 4.08 -7.08 -11.61
CA ASN A 62 4.25 -5.95 -12.52
C ASN A 62 4.44 -4.64 -11.75
N ILE A 63 3.68 -4.42 -10.67
CA ILE A 63 3.86 -3.26 -9.78
C ILE A 63 5.22 -3.32 -9.09
N ILE A 64 5.55 -4.46 -8.48
CA ILE A 64 6.79 -4.62 -7.70
C ILE A 64 8.01 -4.35 -8.59
N ASP A 65 8.04 -4.96 -9.78
CA ASP A 65 9.15 -4.80 -10.72
C ASP A 65 9.25 -3.34 -11.22
N ALA A 66 8.11 -2.69 -11.53
CA ALA A 66 8.10 -1.29 -11.97
C ALA A 66 8.63 -0.33 -10.89
N ILE A 67 8.22 -0.50 -9.63
CA ILE A 67 8.73 0.27 -8.49
C ILE A 67 10.23 0.02 -8.33
N TYR A 68 10.65 -1.25 -8.31
CA TYR A 68 12.06 -1.62 -8.12
C TYR A 68 12.98 -1.01 -9.17
N GLN A 69 12.59 -1.04 -10.45
CA GLN A 69 13.40 -0.44 -11.51
C GLN A 69 13.44 1.09 -11.41
N TYR A 70 12.30 1.74 -11.11
CA TYR A 70 12.25 3.19 -10.98
C TYR A 70 13.07 3.70 -9.77
N MET A 71 13.04 2.96 -8.66
CA MET A 71 13.83 3.25 -7.46
C MET A 71 15.34 3.15 -7.68
N LYS A 72 15.85 2.62 -8.80
CA LYS A 72 17.28 2.71 -9.13
C LYS A 72 17.69 4.06 -9.71
N ARG A 73 16.72 4.90 -10.11
CA ARG A 73 16.96 6.18 -10.77
C ARG A 73 16.57 7.38 -9.93
N LEU A 74 15.35 7.40 -9.38
CA LEU A 74 14.80 8.57 -8.69
C LEU A 74 13.77 8.14 -7.64
N GLN A 75 14.02 8.45 -6.36
CA GLN A 75 13.16 8.02 -5.24
C GLN A 75 12.23 9.13 -4.75
N TYR A 76 12.69 10.38 -4.80
CA TYR A 76 11.96 11.53 -4.30
C TYR A 76 12.31 12.79 -5.08
N LEU A 77 11.33 13.67 -5.25
CA LEU A 77 11.49 14.93 -5.95
C LEU A 77 10.57 15.98 -5.33
N SER A 78 11.10 17.17 -5.06
CA SER A 78 10.31 18.32 -4.59
C SER A 78 9.25 18.73 -5.64
N PRO A 79 8.09 19.28 -5.23
CA PRO A 79 7.06 19.78 -6.15
C PRO A 79 7.55 20.84 -7.15
N ALA A 80 8.65 21.53 -6.86
CA ALA A 80 9.25 22.52 -7.75
C ALA A 80 9.84 21.92 -9.05
N PHE A 81 10.02 20.59 -9.11
CA PHE A 81 10.56 19.89 -10.27
C PHE A 81 9.56 18.87 -10.85
N THR A 82 9.83 18.42 -12.07
CA THR A 82 9.00 17.44 -12.81
C THR A 82 9.73 16.12 -13.03
N CYS A 83 8.97 15.04 -13.30
CA CYS A 83 9.48 13.75 -13.71
C CYS A 83 8.53 13.06 -14.71
N ASP A 84 9.06 12.09 -15.43
CA ASP A 84 8.37 11.32 -16.46
C ASP A 84 7.15 10.56 -15.93
N VAL A 85 7.25 9.91 -14.77
CA VAL A 85 6.12 9.14 -14.19
C VAL A 85 4.93 10.02 -13.85
N ARG A 86 5.15 11.25 -13.38
CA ARG A 86 4.06 12.20 -13.07
C ARG A 86 3.38 12.70 -14.36
N ALA A 87 4.16 12.96 -15.40
CA ALA A 87 3.64 13.39 -16.69
C ALA A 87 2.82 12.27 -17.35
N GLU A 88 3.33 11.03 -17.34
CA GLU A 88 2.67 9.86 -17.92
C GLU A 88 1.38 9.49 -17.18
N LEU A 89 1.39 9.54 -15.83
CA LEU A 89 0.16 9.37 -15.06
C LEU A 89 -0.89 10.42 -15.42
N SER A 90 -0.48 11.69 -15.59
CA SER A 90 -1.38 12.77 -16.01
C SER A 90 -1.99 12.49 -17.38
N ARG A 91 -1.18 11.98 -18.33
CA ARG A 91 -1.62 11.58 -19.67
C ARG A 91 -2.66 10.45 -19.60
N MET A 92 -2.41 9.41 -18.82
CA MET A 92 -3.34 8.29 -18.63
C MET A 92 -4.65 8.73 -17.95
N LEU A 93 -4.59 9.65 -16.99
CA LEU A 93 -5.80 10.18 -16.34
C LEU A 93 -6.68 10.95 -17.33
N LEU A 94 -6.09 11.71 -18.26
CA LEU A 94 -6.85 12.42 -19.30
C LEU A 94 -7.63 11.48 -20.22
N GLU A 95 -7.21 10.22 -20.39
CA GLU A 95 -7.90 9.24 -21.22
C GLU A 95 -9.21 8.73 -20.59
N ILE A 96 -9.32 8.78 -19.26
CA ILE A 96 -10.45 8.19 -18.51
C ILE A 96 -11.32 9.23 -17.80
N MET A 97 -10.81 10.45 -17.60
CA MET A 97 -11.54 11.51 -16.90
C MET A 97 -12.52 12.23 -17.83
N PRO A 98 -13.60 12.83 -17.29
CA PRO A 98 -14.45 13.75 -18.05
C PRO A 98 -13.64 14.86 -18.73
N ASN A 99 -14.02 15.24 -19.95
CA ASN A 99 -13.28 16.20 -20.80
C ASN A 99 -13.02 17.58 -20.16
N ASN A 100 -13.77 17.96 -19.11
CA ASN A 100 -13.59 19.22 -18.39
C ASN A 100 -12.59 19.13 -17.22
N ILE A 101 -12.08 17.95 -16.89
CA ILE A 101 -11.05 17.74 -15.85
C ILE A 101 -9.70 17.54 -16.54
N VAL A 102 -8.90 18.61 -16.62
CA VAL A 102 -7.66 18.66 -17.40
C VAL A 102 -6.39 18.97 -16.59
N LYS A 103 -6.51 19.17 -15.28
CA LYS A 103 -5.38 19.45 -14.38
C LYS A 103 -5.50 18.60 -13.11
N PHE A 104 -4.37 18.10 -12.65
CA PHE A 104 -4.29 17.21 -11.48
C PHE A 104 -3.30 17.74 -10.45
N PHE A 105 -3.70 17.67 -9.19
CA PHE A 105 -2.82 17.88 -8.04
C PHE A 105 -2.60 16.51 -7.38
N TYR A 106 -1.34 16.17 -7.10
CA TYR A 106 -0.97 14.87 -6.54
C TYR A 106 -0.68 14.99 -5.04
N SER A 107 -1.36 14.17 -4.23
CA SER A 107 -1.21 14.06 -2.78
C SER A 107 -0.87 12.62 -2.38
N THR A 108 -0.59 12.38 -1.10
CA THR A 108 -0.27 11.04 -0.56
C THR A 108 -1.46 10.33 0.09
N SER A 109 -2.57 11.03 0.32
CA SER A 109 -3.83 10.48 0.82
C SER A 109 -5.01 11.16 0.12
N GLY A 110 -6.17 10.49 0.18
CA GLY A 110 -7.46 11.12 -0.11
C GLY A 110 -7.87 12.12 0.96
#